data_AF-A0A5N9E113-F1
#
_entry.id   AF-A0A5N9E113-F1
#
_cell.length_a   1.000
_cell.length_b   1.000
_cell.length_c   1.000
_cell.angle_alpha   90.00
_cell.angle_beta   90.00
_cell.angle_gamma   90.00
#
_symmetry.space_group_name_H-M   'P 1'
#
loop_
_entity.id
_entity.type
_entity.pdbx_description
1 polymer ?
#
loop_
_entity_poly.entity_id
_entity_poly.type
_entity_poly.pdbx_seq_one_letter_code
_entity_poly.pdbx_strand_id
1 'polypeptide(L)'
;MDEFSKTFADLVSEFSGSKSSWVGGKLIAFIDDLDRCLPENVISSLEELKLFPDEAPCVFVIGVDRTVIGKAVHARYGSAPGHMGRDYPDKIIQVPFVIPPVRRQELQQHFSPIVKEFDEPCWKIVDVAPHGNPRSYSRVIASWKVINALASQTFLNLADDPIHRMVVIAIVVSLRFPWLHELGMSFPTEFKMFYDRCQDHVWDFSVAGTPGQEAV
;
A
#
# COMPACT_ATOMS: atom_id res chain seq x y z
N MET A 1 20.66 -0.56 -33.75
CA MET A 1 20.32 0.43 -32.70
C MET A 1 19.11 1.18 -33.20
N ASP A 2 17.99 1.08 -32.51
CA ASP A 2 16.78 1.82 -32.91
C ASP A 2 17.00 3.33 -32.70
N GLU A 3 16.36 4.17 -33.52
CA GLU A 3 16.49 5.64 -33.52
C GLU A 3 16.19 6.26 -32.14
N PHE A 4 15.27 5.64 -31.39
CA PHE A 4 14.89 6.04 -30.04
C PHE A 4 16.01 5.80 -29.03
N SER A 5 16.61 4.62 -29.02
CA SER A 5 17.74 4.28 -28.14
C SER A 5 18.92 5.24 -28.31
N LYS A 6 19.22 5.62 -29.56
CA LYS A 6 20.26 6.61 -29.86
C LYS A 6 19.90 8.00 -29.35
N THR A 7 18.65 8.43 -29.57
CA THR A 7 18.16 9.73 -29.08
C THR A 7 18.20 9.80 -27.56
N PHE A 8 17.86 8.71 -26.87
CA PHE A 8 17.98 8.63 -25.42
C PHE A 8 19.43 8.76 -24.95
N ALA A 9 20.37 8.04 -25.59
CA ALA A 9 21.79 8.13 -25.25
C ALA A 9 22.35 9.54 -25.47
N ASP A 10 21.98 10.19 -26.58
CA ASP A 10 22.36 11.57 -26.88
C ASP A 10 21.82 12.54 -25.81
N LEU A 11 20.57 12.35 -25.38
CA LEU A 11 19.93 13.16 -24.33
C LEU A 11 20.58 12.95 -22.95
N VAL A 12 20.93 11.71 -22.60
CA VAL A 12 21.66 11.42 -21.35
C VAL A 12 23.05 12.05 -21.39
N SER A 13 23.72 12.01 -22.54
CA SER A 13 25.03 12.62 -22.76
C SER A 13 24.96 14.15 -22.62
N GLU A 14 23.97 14.80 -23.22
CA GLU A 14 23.72 16.24 -23.10
C GLU A 14 23.40 16.64 -21.65
N PHE A 15 22.54 15.88 -20.97
CA PHE A 15 22.19 16.11 -19.57
C PHE A 15 23.40 15.99 -18.64
N SER A 16 24.29 15.04 -18.92
CA SER A 16 25.52 14.83 -18.14
C SER A 16 26.58 15.89 -18.46
N GLY A 17 26.69 16.32 -19.72
CA GLY A 17 27.66 17.33 -20.18
C GLY A 17 27.30 18.77 -19.82
N SER A 18 26.01 19.10 -19.71
CA SER A 18 25.52 20.44 -19.36
C SER A 18 25.76 20.84 -17.89
N LYS A 19 26.07 19.88 -17.01
CA LYS A 19 26.43 20.12 -15.61
C LYS A 19 27.93 19.88 -15.40
N SER A 20 28.72 20.95 -15.52
CA SER A 20 30.19 20.93 -15.42
C SER A 20 30.78 20.35 -14.13
N SER A 21 29.98 20.12 -13.09
CA SER A 21 30.40 19.46 -11.85
C SER A 21 30.16 17.94 -11.79
N TRP A 22 29.53 17.33 -12.80
CA TRP A 22 29.11 15.92 -12.81
C TRP A 22 29.89 15.08 -13.83
N VAL A 23 31.22 15.03 -13.70
CA VAL A 23 32.03 14.11 -14.52
C VAL A 23 31.76 12.66 -14.06
N GLY A 24 31.17 11.84 -14.94
CA GLY A 24 30.87 10.43 -14.66
C GLY A 24 29.56 10.17 -13.90
N GLY A 25 28.64 11.14 -13.85
CA GLY A 25 27.31 10.95 -13.28
C GLY A 25 26.47 9.93 -14.05
N LYS A 26 25.54 9.27 -13.37
CA LYS A 26 24.52 8.42 -13.98
C LYS A 26 23.15 9.09 -13.89
N LEU A 27 22.32 8.97 -14.93
CA LEU A 27 20.92 9.34 -14.86
C LEU A 27 20.17 8.32 -13.99
N ILE A 28 19.52 8.76 -12.91
CA ILE A 28 18.65 7.90 -12.11
C ILE A 28 17.20 8.29 -12.41
N ALA A 29 16.44 7.37 -12.99
CA ALA A 29 15.03 7.55 -13.32
C ALA A 29 14.16 6.70 -12.39
N PHE A 30 13.31 7.35 -11.60
CA PHE A 30 12.31 6.70 -10.77
C PHE A 30 11.02 6.55 -11.57
N ILE A 31 10.53 5.32 -11.68
CA ILE A 31 9.32 4.97 -12.41
C ILE A 31 8.37 4.28 -11.43
N ASP A 32 7.21 4.88 -11.19
CA ASP A 32 6.17 4.33 -10.30
C ASP A 32 4.90 4.05 -11.10
N ASP A 33 3.99 3.25 -10.52
CA ASP A 33 2.65 2.95 -11.06
C ASP A 33 2.63 2.27 -12.45
N LEU A 34 3.71 1.59 -12.88
CA LEU A 34 3.71 0.81 -14.14
C LEU A 34 2.61 -0.26 -14.14
N ASP A 35 2.28 -0.81 -12.97
CA ASP A 35 1.23 -1.79 -12.77
C ASP A 35 -0.20 -1.22 -12.92
N ARG A 36 -0.38 0.08 -13.13
CA ARG A 36 -1.67 0.69 -13.49
C ARG A 36 -1.94 0.69 -14.99
N CYS A 37 -0.94 0.43 -15.82
CA CYS A 37 -1.13 0.32 -17.25
C CYS A 37 -1.89 -0.96 -17.61
N LEU A 38 -2.47 -0.99 -18.82
CA LEU A 38 -3.04 -2.22 -19.37
C LEU A 38 -1.96 -3.32 -19.44
N PRO A 39 -2.29 -4.60 -19.18
CA PRO A 39 -1.35 -5.72 -19.18
C PRO A 39 -0.31 -5.70 -20.31
N GLU A 40 -0.76 -5.47 -21.54
CA GLU A 40 0.09 -5.40 -22.73
C GLU A 40 1.11 -4.25 -22.68
N ASN A 41 0.73 -3.11 -22.12
CA ASN A 41 1.58 -1.93 -22.01
C ASN A 41 2.62 -2.11 -20.91
N VAL A 42 2.26 -2.71 -19.77
CA VAL A 42 3.20 -2.96 -18.66
C VAL A 42 4.40 -3.78 -19.17
N ILE A 43 4.11 -4.86 -19.90
CA ILE A 43 5.15 -5.77 -20.38
C ILE A 43 6.03 -5.10 -21.43
N SER A 44 5.44 -4.43 -22.43
CA SER A 44 6.20 -3.73 -23.47
C SER A 44 7.11 -2.65 -22.87
N SER A 45 6.60 -1.84 -21.92
CA SER A 45 7.42 -0.82 -21.25
C SER A 45 8.59 -1.41 -20.47
N LEU A 46 8.38 -2.54 -19.76
CA LEU A 46 9.47 -3.22 -19.06
C LEU A 46 10.52 -3.80 -20.02
N GLU A 47 10.10 -4.33 -21.18
CA GLU A 47 11.01 -4.83 -22.23
C GLU A 47 11.85 -3.70 -22.83
N GLU A 48 11.25 -2.55 -23.11
CA GLU A 48 11.94 -1.36 -23.62
C GLU A 48 12.95 -0.80 -22.61
N LEU A 49 12.56 -0.70 -21.33
CA LEU A 49 13.43 -0.20 -20.26
C LEU A 49 14.71 -1.02 -20.07
N LYS A 50 14.69 -2.31 -20.44
CA LYS A 50 15.87 -3.18 -20.38
C LYS A 50 16.99 -2.75 -21.33
N LEU A 51 16.67 -2.05 -22.42
CA LEU A 51 17.62 -1.73 -23.48
C LEU A 51 18.51 -0.52 -23.14
N PHE A 52 17.97 0.48 -22.44
CA PHE A 52 18.68 1.74 -22.20
C PHE A 52 19.95 1.67 -21.33
N PRO A 53 20.03 0.81 -20.29
CA PRO A 53 21.24 0.72 -19.46
C PRO A 53 22.49 0.27 -20.22
N ASP A 54 22.33 -0.44 -21.33
CA ASP A 54 23.44 -0.88 -22.18
C ASP A 54 23.91 0.26 -23.14
N GLU A 55 23.06 1.25 -23.39
CA GLU A 55 23.29 2.32 -24.36
C GLU A 55 23.70 3.65 -23.72
N ALA A 56 23.41 3.85 -22.43
CA ALA A 56 23.71 5.09 -21.72
C ALA A 56 23.96 4.88 -20.21
N PRO A 57 24.76 5.74 -19.55
CA PRO A 57 25.01 5.64 -18.11
C PRO A 57 23.77 6.02 -17.29
N CYS A 58 22.85 5.07 -17.12
CA CYS A 58 21.59 5.28 -16.40
C CYS A 58 21.24 4.14 -15.44
N VAL A 59 20.31 4.40 -14.53
CA VAL A 59 19.73 3.46 -13.57
C VAL A 59 18.23 3.71 -13.50
N PHE A 60 17.42 2.67 -13.67
CA PHE A 60 15.98 2.74 -13.46
C PHE A 60 15.62 2.15 -12.11
N VAL A 61 14.90 2.92 -11.30
CA VAL A 61 14.31 2.47 -10.04
C VAL A 61 12.81 2.33 -10.28
N ILE A 62 12.31 1.10 -10.26
CA ILE A 62 10.94 0.80 -10.69
C ILE A 62 10.12 0.27 -9.51
N GLY A 63 9.02 0.93 -9.19
CA GLY A 63 7.98 0.42 -8.30
C GLY A 63 6.95 -0.40 -9.08
N VAL A 64 6.78 -1.68 -8.74
CA VAL A 64 5.77 -2.55 -9.37
C VAL A 64 5.15 -3.53 -8.37
N ASP A 65 3.86 -3.83 -8.51
CA ASP A 65 3.25 -4.99 -7.89
C ASP A 65 3.55 -6.27 -8.70
N ARG A 66 4.36 -7.17 -8.12
CA ARG A 66 4.71 -8.47 -8.71
C ARG A 66 3.49 -9.31 -9.10
N THR A 67 2.39 -9.20 -8.37
CA THR A 67 1.15 -9.94 -8.69
C THR A 67 0.48 -9.39 -9.94
N VAL A 68 0.54 -8.08 -10.17
CA VAL A 68 0.03 -7.45 -11.39
C VAL A 68 0.90 -7.82 -12.59
N ILE A 69 2.23 -7.78 -12.44
CA ILE A 69 3.14 -8.26 -13.49
C ILE A 69 2.86 -9.73 -13.84
N GLY A 70 2.71 -10.60 -12.83
CA GLY A 70 2.40 -12.01 -13.06
C GLY A 70 1.08 -12.21 -13.83
N LYS A 71 0.05 -11.42 -13.52
CA LYS A 71 -1.22 -11.42 -14.28
C LYS A 71 -1.04 -10.91 -15.70
N ALA A 72 -0.24 -9.87 -15.89
CA ALA A 72 0.02 -9.29 -17.20
C ALA A 72 0.78 -10.24 -18.13
N VAL A 73 1.79 -10.92 -17.60
CA VAL A 73 2.52 -12.00 -18.30
C VAL A 73 1.56 -13.13 -18.68
N HIS A 74 0.70 -13.56 -17.76
CA HIS A 74 -0.28 -14.61 -18.05
C HIS A 74 -1.28 -14.19 -19.14
N ALA A 75 -1.75 -12.95 -19.12
CA ALA A 75 -2.64 -12.42 -20.15
C ALA A 75 -1.96 -12.35 -21.53
N ARG A 76 -0.68 -11.97 -21.61
CA ARG A 76 0.07 -11.81 -22.87
C ARG A 76 0.55 -13.13 -23.48
N TYR A 77 1.00 -14.08 -22.65
CA TYR A 77 1.61 -15.34 -23.11
C TYR A 77 0.73 -16.58 -22.88
N GLY A 78 -0.47 -16.44 -22.32
CA GLY A 78 -1.45 -17.51 -22.15
C GLY A 78 -1.05 -18.58 -21.14
N SER A 79 -1.19 -19.86 -21.51
CA SER A 79 -0.91 -21.06 -20.69
C SER A 79 0.59 -21.32 -20.46
N ALA A 80 1.38 -20.26 -20.33
CA ALA A 80 2.73 -20.33 -19.82
C ALA A 80 2.72 -21.02 -18.44
N PRO A 81 3.68 -21.91 -18.14
CA PRO A 81 3.77 -22.53 -16.83
C PRO A 81 3.73 -21.47 -15.71
N GLY A 82 3.00 -21.74 -14.62
CA GLY A 82 2.71 -20.74 -13.57
C GLY A 82 3.94 -20.08 -12.90
N HIS A 83 5.14 -20.64 -13.10
CA HIS A 83 6.40 -20.03 -12.67
C HIS A 83 6.87 -18.88 -13.58
N MET A 84 6.52 -18.87 -14.88
CA MET A 84 6.96 -17.81 -15.80
C MET A 84 6.51 -16.40 -15.37
N GLY A 85 5.31 -16.25 -14.81
CA GLY A 85 4.85 -14.95 -14.31
C GLY A 85 5.62 -14.46 -13.08
N ARG A 86 6.16 -15.37 -12.26
CA ARG A 86 7.01 -15.03 -11.11
C ARG A 86 8.45 -14.75 -11.51
N ASP A 87 8.96 -15.45 -12.51
CA ASP A 87 10.35 -15.35 -12.96
C ASP A 87 10.54 -14.21 -13.99
N TYR A 88 9.46 -13.68 -14.54
CA TYR A 88 9.52 -12.62 -15.56
C TYR A 88 10.17 -11.32 -15.07
N PRO A 89 9.80 -10.75 -13.89
CA PRO A 89 10.48 -9.58 -13.36
C PRO A 89 11.98 -9.79 -13.22
N ASP A 90 12.44 -11.00 -12.86
CA ASP A 90 13.85 -11.30 -12.65
C ASP A 90 14.66 -11.31 -13.97
N LYS A 91 13.99 -11.37 -15.14
CA LYS A 91 14.64 -11.24 -16.46
C LYS A 91 14.91 -9.79 -16.87
N ILE A 92 14.29 -8.84 -16.18
CA ILE A 92 14.30 -7.40 -16.51
C ILE A 92 14.95 -6.62 -15.37
N ILE A 93 14.55 -6.89 -14.14
CA ILE A 93 15.02 -6.25 -12.92
C ILE A 93 16.29 -6.97 -12.46
N GLN A 94 17.43 -6.32 -12.64
CA GLN A 94 18.74 -6.85 -12.25
C GLN A 94 18.89 -6.98 -10.73
N VAL A 95 18.32 -6.04 -9.98
CA VAL A 95 18.38 -6.00 -8.50
C VAL A 95 16.96 -5.88 -7.96
N PRO A 96 16.29 -6.99 -7.63
CA PRO A 96 14.97 -6.95 -7.04
C PRO A 96 15.07 -6.48 -5.58
N PHE A 97 14.24 -5.51 -5.21
CA PHE A 97 14.07 -5.05 -3.84
C PHE A 97 12.62 -5.24 -3.42
N VAL A 98 12.38 -6.12 -2.45
CA VAL A 98 11.03 -6.35 -1.89
C VAL A 98 10.88 -5.48 -0.66
N ILE A 99 9.86 -4.61 -0.66
CA ILE A 99 9.54 -3.79 0.51
C ILE A 99 9.02 -4.71 1.62
N PRO A 100 9.68 -4.77 2.79
CA PRO A 100 9.23 -5.61 3.89
C PRO A 100 7.90 -5.09 4.45
N PRO A 101 7.06 -5.95 5.04
CA PRO A 101 5.89 -5.51 5.77
C PRO A 101 6.31 -4.59 6.92
N VAL A 102 5.57 -3.50 7.11
CA VAL A 102 5.83 -2.56 8.22
C VAL A 102 5.28 -3.16 9.51
N ARG A 103 6.06 -3.10 10.59
CA ARG A 103 5.61 -3.61 11.89
C ARG A 103 4.51 -2.71 12.44
N ARG A 104 3.49 -3.31 13.07
CA ARG A 104 2.38 -2.55 13.70
C ARG A 104 2.88 -1.48 14.66
N GLN A 105 3.90 -1.81 15.46
CA GLN A 105 4.52 -0.87 16.39
C GLN A 105 5.12 0.36 15.69
N GLU A 106 5.75 0.18 14.52
CA GLU A 106 6.33 1.28 13.74
C GLU A 106 5.23 2.17 13.15
N LEU A 107 4.13 1.57 12.68
CA LEU A 107 2.96 2.31 12.22
C LEU A 107 2.33 3.11 13.36
N GLN A 108 2.12 2.48 14.51
CA GLN A 108 1.60 3.16 15.69
C GLN A 108 2.51 4.32 16.10
N GLN A 109 3.83 4.11 16.16
CA GLN A 109 4.80 5.18 16.45
C GLN A 109 4.75 6.32 15.43
N HIS A 110 4.61 6.01 14.15
CA HIS A 110 4.49 7.00 13.08
C HIS A 110 3.21 7.84 13.21
N PHE A 111 2.08 7.20 13.53
CA PHE A 111 0.77 7.86 13.51
C PHE A 111 0.32 8.43 14.87
N SER A 112 0.85 7.97 16.00
CA SER A 112 0.48 8.47 17.34
C SER A 112 0.62 9.99 17.51
N PRO A 113 1.67 10.66 16.97
CA PRO A 113 1.76 12.11 17.05
C PRO A 113 0.66 12.85 16.26
N ILE A 114 0.05 12.16 15.29
CA ILE A 114 -0.91 12.72 14.32
C ILE A 114 -2.37 12.56 14.80
N VAL A 115 -2.62 11.60 15.68
CA VAL A 115 -3.93 11.32 16.32
C VAL A 115 -3.71 11.06 17.81
N LYS A 116 -3.91 12.10 18.63
CA LYS A 116 -3.64 12.05 20.08
C LYS A 116 -4.80 11.45 20.86
N GLU A 117 -5.97 11.39 20.23
CA GLU A 117 -7.20 10.91 20.81
C GLU A 117 -7.20 9.37 20.95
N PHE A 118 -6.41 8.65 20.14
CA PHE A 118 -6.41 7.18 20.17
C PHE A 118 -5.68 6.63 21.39
N ASP A 119 -6.45 5.99 22.28
CA ASP A 119 -5.97 5.18 23.39
C ASP A 119 -5.53 3.77 22.93
N GLU A 120 -5.00 2.97 23.86
CA GLU A 120 -4.49 1.63 23.56
C GLU A 120 -5.54 0.69 22.90
N PRO A 121 -6.80 0.66 23.37
CA PRO A 121 -7.88 -0.05 22.68
C PRO A 121 -8.14 0.43 21.24
N CYS A 122 -8.13 1.74 20.98
CA CYS A 122 -8.25 2.26 19.61
C CYS A 122 -7.12 1.74 18.72
N TRP A 123 -5.88 1.75 19.20
CA TRP A 123 -4.75 1.20 18.44
C TRP A 123 -4.88 -0.29 18.17
N LYS A 124 -5.35 -1.09 19.12
CA LYS A 124 -5.65 -2.51 18.88
C LYS A 124 -6.68 -2.72 17.77
N ILE A 125 -7.75 -1.93 17.75
CA ILE A 125 -8.77 -2.00 16.68
C ILE A 125 -8.14 -1.66 15.32
N VAL A 126 -7.33 -0.60 15.28
CA VAL A 126 -6.60 -0.15 14.08
C VAL A 126 -5.49 -1.13 13.69
N ASP A 127 -4.97 -1.96 14.59
CA ASP A 127 -3.91 -2.91 14.28
C ASP A 127 -4.42 -4.21 13.64
N VAL A 128 -5.61 -4.65 14.05
CA VAL A 128 -6.20 -5.92 13.61
C VAL A 128 -6.75 -5.82 12.19
N ALA A 129 -7.55 -4.80 11.89
CA ALA A 129 -8.30 -4.76 10.63
C ALA A 129 -7.47 -4.50 9.36
N PRO A 130 -6.46 -3.61 9.35
CA PRO A 130 -5.70 -3.28 8.16
C PRO A 130 -4.47 -4.17 7.94
N HIS A 131 -4.22 -5.16 8.81
CA HIS A 131 -3.16 -6.16 8.65
C HIS A 131 -1.76 -5.54 8.37
N GLY A 132 -1.44 -4.42 9.03
CA GLY A 132 -0.14 -3.74 8.86
C GLY A 132 0.02 -2.96 7.55
N ASN A 133 -1.07 -2.68 6.81
CA ASN A 133 -1.01 -1.84 5.62
C ASN A 133 -0.99 -0.34 5.98
N PRO A 134 0.11 0.41 5.69
CA PRO A 134 0.21 1.83 6.04
C PRO A 134 -0.88 2.70 5.43
N ARG A 135 -1.29 2.41 4.19
CA ARG A 135 -2.36 3.15 3.48
C ARG A 135 -3.68 3.00 4.21
N SER A 136 -3.95 1.83 4.79
CA SER A 136 -5.18 1.62 5.53
C SER A 136 -5.19 2.34 6.88
N TYR A 137 -4.05 2.43 7.58
CA TYR A 137 -3.93 3.29 8.78
C TYR A 137 -4.23 4.74 8.43
N SER A 138 -3.59 5.26 7.38
CA SER A 138 -3.83 6.63 6.90
C SER A 138 -5.31 6.88 6.60
N ARG A 139 -6.02 5.91 5.99
CA ARG A 139 -7.46 6.03 5.69
C ARG A 139 -8.29 6.08 6.96
N VAL A 140 -8.05 5.20 7.93
CA VAL A 140 -8.78 5.21 9.21
C VAL A 140 -8.59 6.53 9.94
N ILE A 141 -7.34 7.01 10.03
CA ILE A 141 -6.99 8.26 10.71
C ILE A 141 -7.59 9.46 9.99
N ALA A 142 -7.56 9.48 8.65
CA ALA A 142 -8.19 10.54 7.87
C ALA A 142 -9.71 10.58 8.11
N SER A 143 -10.38 9.42 8.07
CA SER A 143 -11.81 9.31 8.39
C SER A 143 -12.12 9.77 9.82
N TRP A 144 -11.30 9.38 10.80
CA TRP A 144 -11.43 9.83 12.18
C TRP A 144 -11.34 11.35 12.29
N LYS A 145 -10.33 11.97 11.66
CA LYS A 145 -10.14 13.43 11.70
C LYS A 145 -11.34 14.19 11.16
N VAL A 146 -11.95 13.70 10.07
CA VAL A 146 -13.17 14.29 9.52
C VAL A 146 -14.33 14.19 10.51
N ILE A 147 -14.56 13.00 11.08
CA ILE A 147 -15.64 12.80 12.05
C ILE A 147 -15.42 13.63 13.32
N ASN A 148 -14.20 13.63 13.85
CA ASN A 148 -13.84 14.40 15.03
C ASN A 148 -14.02 15.92 14.81
N ALA A 149 -13.63 16.43 13.65
CA ALA A 149 -13.83 17.84 13.29
C ALA A 149 -15.31 18.23 13.18
N LEU A 150 -16.18 17.29 12.81
CA LEU A 150 -17.61 17.50 12.68
C LEU A 150 -18.38 17.15 13.96
N ALA A 151 -17.75 16.54 14.96
CA ALA A 151 -18.42 15.98 16.13
C ALA A 151 -19.29 17.01 16.87
N SER A 152 -18.80 18.25 17.01
CA SER A 152 -19.53 19.36 17.65
C SER A 152 -20.81 19.78 16.93
N GLN A 153 -20.99 19.36 15.67
CA GLN A 153 -22.19 19.60 14.86
C GLN A 153 -23.13 18.39 14.85
N THR A 154 -22.79 17.34 15.59
CA THR A 154 -23.54 16.08 15.67
C THR A 154 -23.95 15.78 17.10
N PHE A 155 -24.69 14.69 17.29
CA PHE A 155 -25.03 14.17 18.62
C PHE A 155 -23.90 13.32 19.24
N LEU A 156 -22.77 13.13 18.55
CA LEU A 156 -21.66 12.29 19.01
C LEU A 156 -20.86 13.02 20.10
N ASN A 157 -20.86 12.48 21.31
CA ASN A 157 -19.94 12.90 22.36
C ASN A 157 -18.65 12.07 22.30
N LEU A 158 -17.67 12.51 21.51
CA LEU A 158 -16.40 11.79 21.36
C LEU A 158 -15.47 11.88 22.59
N ALA A 159 -15.83 12.68 23.60
CA ALA A 159 -15.17 12.64 24.91
C ALA A 159 -15.62 11.42 25.75
N ASP A 160 -16.66 10.71 25.33
CA ASP A 160 -17.13 9.48 25.96
C ASP A 160 -16.41 8.27 25.35
N ASP A 161 -15.57 7.58 26.13
CA ASP A 161 -14.70 6.48 25.67
C ASP A 161 -15.44 5.38 24.89
N PRO A 162 -16.64 4.92 25.31
CA PRO A 162 -17.42 3.95 24.55
C PRO A 162 -17.85 4.46 23.17
N ILE A 163 -18.31 5.71 23.06
CA ILE A 163 -18.75 6.31 21.78
C ILE A 163 -17.55 6.54 20.87
N HIS A 164 -16.44 7.01 21.42
CA HIS A 164 -15.18 7.15 20.69
C HIS A 164 -14.77 5.82 20.05
N ARG A 165 -14.71 4.74 20.85
CA ARG A 165 -14.36 3.40 20.35
C ARG A 165 -15.37 2.88 19.32
N MET A 166 -16.67 3.13 19.52
CA MET A 166 -17.70 2.80 18.51
C MET A 166 -17.39 3.44 17.17
N VAL A 167 -17.02 4.72 17.16
CA VAL A 167 -16.73 5.45 15.93
C VAL A 167 -15.49 4.87 15.24
N VAL A 168 -14.43 4.55 15.99
CA VAL A 168 -13.23 3.90 15.42
C VAL A 168 -13.58 2.53 14.82
N ILE A 169 -14.37 1.72 15.52
CA ILE A 169 -14.87 0.43 15.00
C ILE A 169 -15.72 0.64 13.74
N ALA A 170 -16.64 1.61 13.74
CA ALA A 170 -17.49 1.90 12.60
C ALA A 170 -16.66 2.31 11.37
N ILE A 171 -15.65 3.17 11.54
CA ILE A 171 -14.71 3.55 10.48
C ILE A 171 -14.01 2.29 9.94
N VAL A 172 -13.44 1.49 10.83
CA VAL A 172 -12.68 0.30 10.46
C VAL A 172 -13.56 -0.72 9.72
N VAL A 173 -14.76 -1.00 10.22
CA VAL A 173 -15.73 -1.91 9.61
C VAL A 173 -16.18 -1.37 8.25
N SER A 174 -16.48 -0.07 8.13
CA SER A 174 -16.88 0.53 6.85
C SER A 174 -15.78 0.44 5.78
N LEU A 175 -14.51 0.59 6.17
CA LEU A 175 -13.38 0.56 5.24
C LEU A 175 -12.98 -0.87 4.85
N ARG A 176 -13.09 -1.84 5.76
CA ARG A 176 -12.56 -3.21 5.56
C ARG A 176 -13.64 -4.24 5.21
N PHE A 177 -14.86 -4.03 5.69
CA PHE A 177 -16.00 -4.93 5.56
C PHE A 177 -17.27 -4.16 5.13
N PRO A 178 -17.32 -3.59 3.91
CA PRO A 178 -18.43 -2.74 3.47
C PRO A 178 -19.80 -3.42 3.58
N TRP A 179 -19.88 -4.72 3.25
CA TRP A 179 -21.12 -5.48 3.38
C TRP A 179 -21.59 -5.62 4.84
N LEU A 180 -20.66 -5.84 5.78
CA LEU A 180 -21.01 -5.89 7.20
C LEU A 180 -21.47 -4.53 7.71
N HIS A 181 -20.85 -3.45 7.23
CA HIS A 181 -21.29 -2.09 7.52
C HIS A 181 -22.70 -1.83 6.99
N GLU A 182 -23.00 -2.19 5.73
CA GLU A 182 -24.35 -2.07 5.15
C GLU A 182 -25.39 -2.88 5.93
N LEU A 183 -25.03 -4.08 6.36
CA LEU A 183 -25.88 -4.91 7.20
C LEU A 183 -26.17 -4.22 8.54
N GLY A 184 -25.15 -3.67 9.21
CA GLY A 184 -25.30 -2.94 10.46
C GLY A 184 -26.18 -1.69 10.32
N MET A 185 -26.06 -0.98 9.19
CA MET A 185 -26.92 0.17 8.87
C MET A 185 -28.38 -0.24 8.61
N SER A 186 -28.60 -1.44 8.08
CA SER A 186 -29.94 -1.98 7.81
C SER A 186 -30.63 -2.54 9.06
N PHE A 187 -29.84 -2.96 10.06
CA PHE A 187 -30.31 -3.59 11.31
C PHE A 187 -29.68 -2.91 12.54
N PRO A 188 -30.02 -1.63 12.82
CA PRO A 188 -29.33 -0.83 13.83
C PRO A 188 -29.52 -1.33 15.26
N THR A 189 -30.67 -1.95 15.58
CA THR A 189 -30.93 -2.51 16.91
C THR A 189 -30.10 -3.77 17.17
N GLU A 190 -30.06 -4.69 16.21
CA GLU A 190 -29.27 -5.91 16.26
C GLU A 190 -27.77 -5.59 16.28
N PHE A 191 -27.34 -4.58 15.51
CA PHE A 191 -25.97 -4.10 15.53
C PHE A 191 -25.58 -3.53 16.90
N LYS A 192 -26.47 -2.74 17.54
CA LYS A 192 -26.24 -2.26 18.90
C LYS A 192 -26.13 -3.42 19.90
N MET A 193 -27.04 -4.40 19.84
CA MET A 193 -26.97 -5.59 20.69
C MET A 193 -25.69 -6.40 20.48
N PHE A 194 -25.21 -6.50 19.24
CA PHE A 194 -23.93 -7.12 18.93
C PHE A 194 -22.77 -6.33 19.56
N TYR A 195 -22.76 -5.00 19.39
CA TYR A 195 -21.73 -4.14 19.95
C TYR A 195 -21.68 -4.22 21.48
N ASP A 196 -22.83 -4.10 22.15
CA ASP A 196 -22.94 -4.16 23.61
C ASP A 196 -22.40 -5.50 24.14
N ARG A 197 -22.75 -6.62 23.50
CA ARG A 197 -22.18 -7.95 23.83
C ARG A 197 -20.68 -8.02 23.64
N CYS A 198 -20.14 -7.33 22.64
CA CYS A 198 -18.70 -7.27 22.41
C CYS A 198 -17.99 -6.40 23.47
N GLN A 199 -18.67 -5.46 24.13
CA GLN A 199 -18.08 -4.68 25.23
C GLN A 199 -17.95 -5.48 26.52
N ASP A 200 -18.85 -6.43 26.77
CA ASP A 200 -18.84 -7.29 27.97
C ASP A 200 -17.69 -8.32 27.96
N HIS A 201 -17.09 -8.56 26.80
CA HIS A 201 -15.88 -9.35 26.67
C HIS A 201 -14.68 -8.41 26.67
N VAL A 202 -13.71 -8.66 27.57
CA VAL A 202 -12.37 -8.07 27.45
C VAL A 202 -11.88 -8.42 26.05
N TRP A 203 -11.69 -7.41 25.21
CA TRP A 203 -11.19 -7.58 23.86
C TRP A 203 -9.74 -8.08 23.92
N ASP A 204 -9.58 -9.39 24.10
CA ASP A 204 -8.28 -10.04 23.97
C ASP A 204 -8.03 -10.24 22.48
N PHE A 205 -7.41 -9.23 21.88
CA PHE A 205 -6.89 -9.30 20.52
C PHE A 205 -5.55 -10.06 20.47
N SER A 206 -5.32 -11.03 21.36
CA SER A 206 -4.22 -11.96 21.23
C SER A 206 -4.38 -12.66 19.88
N VAL A 207 -3.57 -12.22 18.92
CA VAL A 207 -3.51 -12.82 17.60
C VAL A 207 -2.93 -14.21 17.83
N ALA A 208 -3.79 -15.21 18.03
CA ALA A 208 -3.38 -16.60 17.90
C ALA A 208 -2.67 -16.69 16.55
N GLY A 209 -1.36 -16.93 16.61
CA GLY A 209 -0.44 -16.69 15.52
C GLY A 209 -1.01 -17.19 14.21
N THR A 210 -1.20 -16.28 13.25
CA THR A 210 -1.32 -16.68 11.86
C THR A 210 -0.02 -17.42 11.53
N PRO A 211 -0.05 -18.71 11.13
CA PRO A 211 1.16 -19.41 10.75
C PRO A 211 1.72 -18.71 9.52
N GLY A 212 2.84 -18.00 9.69
CA GLY A 212 3.54 -17.31 8.60
C GLY A 212 4.17 -15.95 8.92
N GLN A 213 4.09 -15.41 10.15
CA GLN A 213 4.81 -14.15 10.49
C GLN A 213 6.03 -14.33 11.40
N GLU A 214 6.41 -15.57 11.72
CA GLU A 214 7.77 -15.89 12.16
C GLU A 214 8.53 -16.53 11.00
N ALA A 215 9.07 -15.71 10.10
CA ALA A 215 10.15 -16.12 9.22
C ALA A 215 10.92 -14.88 8.74
N VAL A 216 12.10 -14.71 9.35
CA VAL A 216 13.33 -14.02 8.89
C VAL A 216 13.20 -12.56 8.46
#